data_AF-A0A7N2LNE3-F1
#
_entry.id   AF-A0A7N2LNE3-F1
#
_cell.length_a   1.000
_cell.length_b   1.000
_cell.length_c   1.000
_cell.angle_alpha   90.00
_cell.angle_beta   90.00
_cell.angle_gamma   90.00
#
_symmetry.space_group_name_H-M   'P 1'
#
loop_
_entity.id
_entity.type
_entity.pdbx_description
1 polymer ?
#
loop_
_entity_poly.entity_id
_entity_poly.type
_entity_poly.pdbx_seq_one_letter_code
_entity_poly.pdbx_strand_id
1 'polypeptide(L)'
;MLKSAWAPLSPCIKNIINEVGFGTFFEVLLNHETHEYKDLQLLLALAVRFWDTTCTFHFPGIGEVMLTPYDFSVIISLRLGGKRILVNDSFTSTELKKLLGVVPSRMRSNNIPLSWLCENIPQCETVAKGARMFMLPFIGTFLCPDLGSIVNLHYLGSLRKIEQIRNYDWGGMAYATLMHFMMVV
;
A
#
# COMPACT_ATOMS: atom_id res chain seq x y z
N MET A 1 5.55 5.99 9.22
CA MET A 1 4.87 4.77 9.74
C MET A 1 5.29 3.49 9.01
N LEU A 2 5.29 3.41 7.67
CA LEU A 2 5.66 2.17 6.98
C LEU A 2 7.13 1.74 7.20
N LYS A 3 8.08 2.69 7.15
CA LYS A 3 9.50 2.44 7.49
C LYS A 3 9.68 1.91 8.92
N SER A 4 8.99 2.53 9.88
CA SER A 4 9.03 2.12 11.29
C SER A 4 8.39 0.75 11.53
N ALA A 5 7.41 0.36 10.71
CA ALA A 5 6.82 -0.98 10.74
C ALA A 5 7.71 -2.03 10.06
N TRP A 6 8.44 -1.66 9.00
CA TRP A 6 9.33 -2.55 8.25
C TRP A 6 10.63 -2.89 9.00
N ALA A 7 11.25 -1.89 9.64
CA ALA A 7 12.53 -2.04 10.32
C ALA A 7 12.57 -3.23 11.32
N PRO A 8 11.61 -3.38 12.26
CA PRO A 8 11.61 -4.45 13.26
C PRO A 8 11.11 -5.80 12.74
N LEU A 9 10.69 -5.93 11.48
CA LEU A 9 10.25 -7.23 10.95
C LEU A 9 11.36 -8.27 11.00
N SER A 10 10.99 -9.51 11.32
CA SER A 10 11.93 -10.63 11.26
C SER A 10 12.43 -10.85 9.82
N PRO A 11 13.66 -11.37 9.64
CA PRO A 11 14.20 -11.65 8.30
C PRO A 11 13.29 -12.55 7.47
N CYS A 12 12.64 -13.54 8.08
CA CYS A 12 11.71 -14.44 7.38
C CYS A 12 10.51 -13.70 6.79
N ILE A 13 9.94 -12.72 7.51
CA ILE A 13 8.81 -11.94 7.00
C ILE A 13 9.29 -11.06 5.84
N LYS A 14 10.43 -10.36 6.00
CA LYS A 14 11.02 -9.54 4.93
C LYS A 14 11.26 -10.36 3.66
N ASN A 15 11.82 -11.56 3.80
CA ASN A 15 12.05 -12.46 2.67
C ASN A 15 10.74 -12.83 1.95
N ILE A 16 9.67 -13.18 2.67
CA ILE A 16 8.38 -13.44 2.03
C ILE A 16 7.86 -12.21 1.28
N ILE A 17 7.94 -11.03 1.88
CA ILE A 17 7.47 -9.79 1.23
C ILE A 17 8.28 -9.49 -0.03
N ASN A 18 9.58 -9.76 -0.02
CA ASN A 18 10.45 -9.61 -1.19
C ASN A 18 10.08 -10.61 -2.30
N GLU A 19 9.89 -11.89 -1.94
CA GLU A 19 9.52 -12.97 -2.86
C GLU A 19 8.16 -12.75 -3.54
N VAL A 20 7.23 -12.06 -2.87
CA VAL A 20 5.92 -11.73 -3.46
C VAL A 20 5.94 -10.44 -4.30
N GLY A 21 7.13 -9.89 -4.58
CA GLY A 21 7.33 -8.85 -5.59
C GLY A 21 7.49 -7.42 -5.04
N PHE A 22 7.65 -7.25 -3.73
CA PHE A 22 7.81 -5.91 -3.12
C PHE A 22 9.25 -5.59 -2.71
N GLY A 23 10.22 -6.45 -3.04
CA GLY A 23 11.61 -6.28 -2.62
C GLY A 23 12.21 -4.95 -3.08
N THR A 24 12.17 -4.69 -4.39
CA THR A 24 12.68 -3.44 -4.98
C THR A 24 11.96 -2.23 -4.41
N PHE A 25 10.63 -2.30 -4.23
CA PHE A 25 9.85 -1.23 -3.60
C PHE A 25 10.40 -0.88 -2.21
N PHE A 26 10.59 -1.87 -1.33
CA PHE A 26 11.06 -1.61 0.02
C PHE A 26 12.54 -1.20 0.06
N GLU A 27 13.37 -1.71 -0.84
CA GLU A 27 14.76 -1.25 -1.00
C GLU A 27 14.80 0.24 -1.36
N VAL A 28 14.06 0.66 -2.39
CA VAL A 28 13.96 2.07 -2.80
C VAL A 28 13.39 2.91 -1.64
N LEU A 29 12.29 2.47 -1.04
CA LEU A 29 11.66 3.18 0.08
C LEU A 29 12.64 3.41 1.24
N LEU A 30 13.44 2.40 1.60
CA LEU A 30 14.39 2.49 2.70
C LEU A 30 15.62 3.34 2.38
N ASN A 31 16.14 3.24 1.15
CA ASN A 31 17.36 3.93 0.72
C ASN A 31 17.14 5.43 0.49
N HIS A 32 15.91 5.86 0.19
CA HIS A 32 15.60 7.27 0.21
C HIS A 32 15.71 7.78 1.65
N GLU A 33 16.61 8.73 1.91
CA GLU A 33 16.46 9.62 3.05
C GLU A 33 15.06 10.20 2.96
N THR A 34 14.20 9.82 3.90
CA THR A 34 12.96 10.55 4.09
C THR A 34 13.39 11.90 4.63
N HIS A 35 13.74 12.81 3.74
CA HIS A 35 13.15 14.12 3.85
C HIS A 35 11.66 13.81 3.99
N GLU A 36 11.14 13.84 5.22
CA GLU A 36 9.71 14.03 5.40
C GLU A 36 9.32 15.05 4.33
N TYR A 37 8.30 14.73 3.51
CA TYR A 37 7.75 15.64 2.51
C TYR A 37 7.24 16.88 3.27
N LYS A 38 8.18 17.73 3.68
CA LYS A 38 7.96 18.96 4.44
C LYS A 38 7.58 20.08 3.50
N ASP A 39 7.78 19.87 2.20
CA ASP A 39 7.39 20.82 1.19
C ASP A 39 6.03 20.47 0.61
N LEU A 40 5.00 20.60 1.45
CA LEU A 40 3.60 20.60 1.01
C LEU A 40 3.40 21.59 -0.15
N GLN A 41 4.21 22.66 -0.23
CA GLN A 41 4.14 23.62 -1.32
C GLN A 41 4.57 23.01 -2.66
N LEU A 42 5.58 22.13 -2.68
CA LEU A 42 5.97 21.43 -3.92
C LEU A 42 4.88 20.47 -4.39
N LEU A 43 4.26 19.72 -3.47
CA LEU A 43 3.15 18.82 -3.80
C LEU A 43 1.95 19.61 -4.33
N LEU A 44 1.58 20.71 -3.66
CA LEU A 44 0.50 21.59 -4.12
C LEU A 44 0.84 22.24 -5.47
N ALA A 45 2.07 22.72 -5.65
CA ALA A 45 2.53 23.29 -6.91
C ALA A 45 2.43 22.30 -8.07
N LEU A 46 2.70 21.03 -7.83
CA LEU A 46 2.52 19.98 -8.84
C LEU A 46 1.04 19.67 -9.07
N ALA A 47 0.23 19.58 -8.00
CA ALA A 47 -1.19 19.29 -8.07
C ALA A 47 -1.97 20.36 -8.87
N VAL A 48 -1.72 21.66 -8.64
CA VAL A 48 -2.40 22.76 -9.38
C VAL A 48 -2.05 22.80 -10.86
N ARG A 49 -1.03 22.05 -11.29
CA ARG A 49 -0.65 21.93 -12.71
C ARG A 49 -1.30 20.73 -13.38
N PHE A 50 -1.93 19.84 -12.62
CA PHE A 50 -2.62 18.69 -13.19
C PHE A 50 -3.95 19.11 -13.80
N TRP A 51 -4.22 18.64 -15.01
CA TRP A 51 -5.49 18.84 -15.69
C TRP A 51 -6.17 17.48 -15.85
N ASP A 52 -7.30 17.34 -15.18
CA ASP A 52 -8.10 16.10 -15.13
C ASP A 52 -8.62 15.67 -16.51
N THR A 53 -8.95 16.64 -17.37
CA THR A 53 -9.53 16.43 -18.70
C THR A 53 -8.59 15.66 -19.63
N THR A 54 -7.28 15.96 -19.57
CA THR A 54 -6.24 15.31 -20.38
C THR A 54 -5.40 14.32 -19.58
N CYS A 55 -5.56 14.28 -18.24
CA CYS A 55 -4.72 13.52 -17.31
C CYS A 55 -3.22 13.87 -17.43
N THR A 56 -2.90 15.15 -17.65
CA THR A 56 -1.53 15.65 -17.83
C THR A 56 -1.19 16.81 -16.91
N PHE A 57 0.10 17.00 -16.62
CA PHE A 57 0.62 18.20 -15.98
C PHE A 57 0.93 19.28 -17.02
N HIS A 58 0.57 20.52 -16.74
CA HIS A 58 0.81 21.67 -17.60
C HIS A 58 1.93 22.53 -17.03
N PHE A 59 3.05 22.59 -17.77
CA PHE A 59 4.21 23.38 -17.39
C PHE A 59 4.42 24.52 -18.40
N PRO A 60 4.48 25.80 -17.95
CA PRO A 60 4.79 26.91 -18.82
C PRO A 60 6.11 26.71 -19.58
N GLY A 61 6.08 26.86 -20.90
CA GLY A 61 7.26 26.70 -21.76
C GLY A 61 7.66 25.25 -22.08
N ILE A 62 7.04 24.25 -21.45
CA ILE A 62 7.26 22.81 -21.73
C ILE A 62 6.04 22.21 -22.43
N GLY A 63 4.84 22.55 -21.99
CA GLY A 63 3.58 22.00 -22.50
C GLY A 63 2.98 20.95 -21.55
N GLU A 64 2.30 19.96 -22.14
CA GLU A 64 1.67 18.84 -21.43
C GLU A 64 2.67 17.72 -21.17
N VAL A 65 2.72 17.26 -19.92
CA VAL A 65 3.57 16.15 -19.49
C VAL A 65 2.70 15.11 -18.79
N MET A 66 2.74 13.87 -19.28
CA MET A 66 2.00 12.76 -18.69
C MET A 66 2.93 11.87 -17.87
N LEU A 67 2.45 11.39 -16.72
CA LEU A 67 3.02 10.21 -16.07
C LEU A 67 2.28 8.97 -16.60
N THR A 68 2.89 8.23 -17.52
CA THR A 68 2.23 7.01 -18.01
C THR A 68 2.15 5.96 -16.90
N PRO A 69 1.22 4.99 -16.99
CA PRO A 69 1.22 3.87 -16.06
C PRO A 69 2.59 3.18 -16.01
N TYR A 70 3.25 3.03 -17.16
CA TYR A 70 4.60 2.42 -17.20
C TYR A 70 5.62 3.24 -16.41
N ASP A 71 5.67 4.56 -16.60
CA ASP A 71 6.57 5.45 -15.85
C ASP A 71 6.31 5.34 -14.34
N PHE A 72 5.03 5.33 -13.94
CA PHE A 72 4.65 5.12 -12.54
C PHE A 72 5.17 3.77 -12.01
N SER A 73 5.03 2.69 -12.78
CA SER A 73 5.50 1.36 -12.39
C SER A 73 7.00 1.30 -12.16
N VAL A 74 7.77 2.03 -12.98
CA VAL A 74 9.23 2.14 -12.88
C VAL A 74 9.62 2.96 -11.66
N ILE A 75 9.04 4.15 -11.49
CA ILE A 75 9.35 5.06 -10.37
C ILE A 75 9.01 4.40 -9.03
N ILE A 76 7.83 3.80 -8.94
CA ILE A 76 7.34 3.21 -7.71
C ILE A 76 7.90 1.80 -7.49
N SER A 77 8.49 1.15 -8.50
CA SER A 77 8.94 -0.24 -8.43
C SER A 77 7.82 -1.22 -8.07
N LEU A 78 6.61 -0.97 -8.58
CA LEU A 78 5.47 -1.87 -8.48
C LEU A 78 4.99 -2.25 -9.87
N ARG A 79 4.92 -3.56 -10.12
CA ARG A 79 4.45 -4.07 -11.40
C ARG A 79 2.98 -3.73 -11.63
N LEU A 80 2.68 -3.28 -12.84
CA LEU A 80 1.32 -3.15 -13.35
C LEU A 80 0.82 -4.43 -14.00
N GLY A 81 -0.48 -4.66 -13.86
CA GLY A 81 -1.19 -5.80 -14.39
C GLY A 81 -1.19 -7.00 -13.43
N GLY A 82 -1.96 -8.02 -13.81
CA GLY A 82 -2.21 -9.20 -12.99
C GLY A 82 -3.69 -9.40 -12.73
N LYS A 83 -4.02 -10.16 -11.69
CA LYS A 83 -5.39 -10.39 -11.24
C LYS A 83 -5.91 -9.16 -10.52
N ARG A 84 -7.20 -8.88 -10.69
CA ARG A 84 -7.92 -7.88 -9.88
C ARG A 84 -7.75 -8.19 -8.38
N ILE A 85 -7.53 -7.15 -7.58
CA ILE A 85 -7.52 -7.23 -6.12
C ILE A 85 -8.85 -7.85 -5.66
N LEU A 86 -8.75 -8.99 -4.98
CA LEU A 86 -9.86 -9.65 -4.33
C LEU A 86 -10.13 -8.97 -2.99
N VAL A 87 -11.34 -8.44 -2.86
CA VAL A 87 -11.91 -7.92 -1.62
C VAL A 87 -12.95 -8.91 -1.10
N ASN A 88 -13.01 -9.09 0.21
CA ASN A 88 -14.07 -9.86 0.87
C ASN A 88 -14.60 -9.08 2.09
N ASP A 89 -15.84 -8.63 1.99
CA ASP A 89 -16.47 -7.81 3.03
C ASP A 89 -16.92 -8.62 4.27
N SER A 90 -16.86 -9.95 4.17
CA SER A 90 -17.34 -10.87 5.21
C SER A 90 -16.23 -11.78 5.71
N PHE A 91 -15.66 -11.43 6.87
CA PHE A 91 -14.77 -12.31 7.61
C PHE A 91 -15.38 -12.65 8.96
N THR A 92 -15.49 -13.94 9.25
CA THR A 92 -15.85 -14.42 10.59
C THR A 92 -14.67 -14.22 11.55
N SER A 93 -14.94 -14.11 12.86
CA SER A 93 -13.89 -14.04 13.89
C SER A 93 -12.92 -15.23 13.81
N THR A 94 -13.42 -16.41 13.46
CA THR A 94 -12.62 -17.63 13.25
C THR A 94 -11.65 -17.47 12.07
N GLU A 95 -12.10 -16.89 10.95
CA GLU A 95 -11.23 -16.62 9.80
C GLU A 95 -10.20 -15.54 10.09
N LEU A 96 -10.58 -14.47 10.81
CA LEU A 96 -9.63 -13.43 11.22
C LEU A 96 -8.54 -14.01 12.11
N LYS A 97 -8.92 -14.81 13.12
CA LYS A 97 -7.95 -15.51 13.98
C LYS A 97 -7.06 -16.46 13.19
N LYS A 98 -7.60 -17.15 12.18
CA LYS A 98 -6.82 -18.04 11.30
C LYS A 98 -5.81 -17.26 10.44
N LEU A 99 -6.21 -16.13 9.87
CA LEU A 99 -5.40 -15.35 8.93
C LEU A 99 -4.35 -14.47 9.63
N LEU A 100 -4.73 -13.83 10.73
CA LEU A 100 -3.90 -12.87 11.47
C LEU A 100 -3.32 -13.43 12.77
N GLY A 101 -3.85 -14.55 13.29
CA GLY A 101 -3.48 -15.10 14.61
C GLY A 101 -4.32 -14.54 15.76
N VAL A 102 -4.94 -13.38 15.56
CA VAL A 102 -5.71 -12.65 16.56
C VAL A 102 -6.96 -12.06 15.92
N VAL A 103 -8.02 -11.88 16.72
CA VAL A 103 -9.21 -11.11 16.30
C VAL A 103 -8.98 -9.65 16.68
N PRO A 104 -8.96 -8.71 15.72
CA PRO A 104 -8.84 -7.29 16.01
C PRO A 104 -9.84 -6.76 17.03
N SER A 105 -9.36 -6.12 18.08
CA SER A 105 -10.21 -5.54 19.14
C SER A 105 -10.65 -4.09 18.87
N ARG A 106 -9.89 -3.35 18.05
CA ARG A 106 -10.15 -1.92 17.74
C ARG A 106 -10.82 -1.69 16.39
N MET A 107 -11.68 -2.62 15.96
CA MET A 107 -12.30 -2.58 14.63
C MET A 107 -13.57 -1.71 14.61
N ARG A 108 -13.75 -0.91 13.55
CA ARG A 108 -15.02 -0.22 13.23
C ARG A 108 -15.45 -0.58 11.82
N SER A 109 -16.52 -1.35 11.67
CA SER A 109 -17.07 -1.76 10.36
C SER A 109 -15.99 -2.28 9.40
N ASN A 110 -15.21 -3.26 9.84
CA ASN A 110 -14.04 -3.86 9.14
C ASN A 110 -12.81 -2.97 8.97
N ASN A 111 -12.84 -1.72 9.39
CA ASN A 111 -11.65 -0.87 9.41
C ASN A 111 -10.85 -1.05 10.69
N ILE A 112 -9.53 -1.11 10.54
CA ILE A 112 -8.59 -1.29 11.64
C ILE A 112 -7.51 -0.20 11.62
N PRO A 113 -7.12 0.36 12.78
CA PRO A 113 -6.01 1.31 12.87
C PRO A 113 -4.69 0.72 12.41
N LEU A 114 -3.94 1.47 11.61
CA LEU A 114 -2.63 1.04 11.12
C LEU A 114 -1.61 0.88 12.26
N SER A 115 -1.71 1.71 13.30
CA SER A 115 -0.90 1.59 14.52
C SER A 115 -1.12 0.24 15.21
N TRP A 116 -2.38 -0.17 15.37
CA TRP A 116 -2.72 -1.46 15.99
C TRP A 116 -2.11 -2.62 15.19
N LEU A 117 -2.18 -2.58 13.86
CA LEU A 117 -1.57 -3.60 13.02
C LEU A 117 -0.06 -3.69 13.27
N CYS A 118 0.63 -2.55 13.26
CA CYS A 118 2.07 -2.48 13.48
C CYS A 118 2.48 -3.00 14.87
N GLU A 119 1.73 -2.66 15.92
CA GLU A 119 1.94 -3.14 17.29
C GLU A 119 1.77 -4.66 17.45
N ASN A 120 0.93 -5.28 16.60
CA ASN A 120 0.61 -6.70 16.70
C ASN A 120 1.46 -7.59 15.77
N ILE A 121 2.26 -7.04 14.85
CA ILE A 121 3.15 -7.84 13.98
C ILE A 121 4.13 -8.70 14.78
N PRO A 122 4.83 -8.19 15.83
CA PRO A 122 5.77 -9.00 16.61
C PRO A 122 5.14 -10.21 17.31
N GLN A 123 3.82 -10.20 17.51
CA GLN A 123 3.07 -11.26 18.19
C GLN A 123 2.63 -12.38 17.23
N CYS A 124 2.93 -12.26 15.94
CA CYS A 124 2.54 -13.24 14.94
C CYS A 124 3.35 -14.54 15.07
N GLU A 125 2.66 -15.62 15.43
CA GLU A 125 3.26 -16.97 15.60
C GLU A 125 3.90 -17.54 14.33
N THR A 126 3.43 -17.11 13.15
CA THR A 126 3.89 -17.66 11.87
C THR A 126 4.27 -16.53 10.92
N VAL A 127 5.25 -16.80 10.07
CA VAL A 127 5.72 -15.85 9.04
C VAL A 127 4.58 -15.42 8.12
N ALA A 128 3.69 -16.34 7.74
CA ALA A 128 2.54 -16.02 6.90
C ALA A 128 1.54 -15.06 7.58
N LYS A 129 1.24 -15.26 8.88
CA LYS A 129 0.40 -14.32 9.65
C LYS A 129 1.07 -12.95 9.74
N GLY A 130 2.37 -12.91 10.03
CA GLY A 130 3.16 -11.68 10.08
C GLY A 130 3.18 -10.93 8.75
N ALA A 131 3.35 -11.64 7.63
CA ALA A 131 3.29 -11.06 6.30
C ALA A 131 1.92 -10.44 6.00
N ARG A 132 0.81 -11.13 6.30
CA ARG A 132 -0.55 -10.56 6.15
C ARG A 132 -0.77 -9.34 7.04
N MET A 133 -0.32 -9.41 8.29
CA MET A 133 -0.42 -8.32 9.25
C MET A 133 0.36 -7.08 8.79
N PHE A 134 1.53 -7.27 8.16
CA PHE A 134 2.33 -6.17 7.60
C PHE A 134 1.82 -5.64 6.25
N MET A 135 1.24 -6.50 5.42
CA MET A 135 0.68 -6.08 4.13
C MET A 135 -0.50 -5.13 4.30
N LEU A 136 -1.28 -5.25 5.37
CA LEU A 136 -2.41 -4.34 5.64
C LEU A 136 -1.96 -2.88 5.87
N PRO A 137 -0.97 -2.56 6.74
CA PRO A 137 -0.36 -1.24 6.80
C PRO A 137 0.26 -0.77 5.50
N PHE A 138 0.92 -1.65 4.74
CA PHE A 138 1.43 -1.28 3.44
C PHE A 138 0.31 -0.80 2.51
N ILE A 139 -0.81 -1.54 2.45
CA ILE A 139 -1.97 -1.15 1.67
C ILE A 139 -2.55 0.19 2.15
N GLY A 140 -2.85 0.32 3.45
CA GLY A 140 -3.47 1.53 3.99
C GLY A 140 -2.56 2.75 4.15
N THR A 141 -1.25 2.61 3.90
CA THR A 141 -0.31 3.75 3.89
C THR A 141 0.05 4.19 2.48
N PHE A 142 0.18 3.23 1.56
CA PHE A 142 0.81 3.47 0.27
C PHE A 142 -0.14 3.16 -0.90
N LEU A 143 -0.76 1.98 -0.92
CA LEU A 143 -1.53 1.54 -2.08
C LEU A 143 -2.93 2.15 -2.16
N CYS A 144 -3.57 2.37 -1.01
CA CYS A 144 -4.89 2.99 -0.88
C CYS A 144 -4.95 3.69 0.49
N PRO A 145 -4.26 4.84 0.63
CA PRO A 145 -4.21 5.56 1.89
C PRO A 145 -5.57 6.16 2.25
N ASP A 146 -5.82 6.22 3.56
CA ASP A 146 -6.99 6.85 4.15
C ASP A 146 -6.55 7.91 5.17
N LEU A 147 -7.27 9.04 5.23
CA LEU A 147 -6.96 10.15 6.13
C LEU A 147 -7.01 9.75 7.60
N GLY A 148 -7.83 8.76 7.96
CA GLY A 148 -7.98 8.24 9.31
C GLY A 148 -6.84 7.33 9.77
N SER A 149 -5.83 7.06 8.94
CA SER A 149 -4.78 6.08 9.24
C SER A 149 -5.37 4.70 9.63
N ILE A 150 -6.34 4.27 8.83
CA ILE A 150 -7.01 2.97 8.93
C ILE A 150 -6.88 2.19 7.63
N VAL A 151 -7.10 0.89 7.69
CA VAL A 151 -7.25 0.04 6.50
C VAL A 151 -8.43 -0.90 6.70
N ASN A 152 -9.14 -1.21 5.61
CA ASN A 152 -10.22 -2.17 5.66
C ASN A 152 -9.69 -3.61 5.54
N LEU A 153 -10.20 -4.52 6.37
CA LEU A 153 -9.82 -5.93 6.36
C LEU A 153 -10.25 -6.67 5.10
N HIS A 154 -11.10 -6.09 4.24
CA HIS A 154 -11.54 -6.71 3.00
C HIS A 154 -10.38 -7.14 2.08
N TYR A 155 -9.23 -6.48 2.16
CA TYR A 155 -8.03 -6.78 1.40
C TYR A 155 -7.39 -8.11 1.81
N LEU A 156 -7.76 -8.67 2.97
CA LEU A 156 -7.39 -10.03 3.35
C LEU A 156 -7.86 -11.08 2.33
N GLY A 157 -8.85 -10.77 1.48
CA GLY A 157 -9.24 -11.61 0.35
C GLY A 157 -8.05 -11.94 -0.55
N SER A 158 -7.26 -10.92 -0.90
CA SER A 158 -6.04 -11.05 -1.72
C SER A 158 -4.85 -11.59 -0.94
N LEU A 159 -4.82 -11.41 0.39
CA LEU A 159 -3.71 -11.83 1.24
C LEU A 159 -3.87 -13.25 1.82
N ARG A 160 -4.99 -13.92 1.55
CA ARG A 160 -5.31 -15.26 2.10
C ARG A 160 -4.22 -16.29 1.76
N LYS A 161 -3.78 -16.32 0.51
CA LYS A 161 -2.73 -17.23 -0.01
C LYS A 161 -1.48 -16.42 -0.35
N ILE A 162 -0.41 -16.59 0.42
CA ILE A 162 0.83 -15.81 0.28
C ILE A 162 1.42 -15.98 -1.12
N GLU A 163 1.42 -17.20 -1.63
CA GLU A 163 1.91 -17.59 -2.96
C GLU A 163 1.14 -16.94 -4.12
N GLN A 164 -0.06 -16.43 -3.86
CA GLN A 164 -0.87 -15.72 -4.85
C GLN A 164 -0.69 -14.20 -4.79
N ILE A 165 -0.09 -13.64 -3.74
CA ILE A 165 0.01 -12.19 -3.54
C ILE A 165 0.66 -11.52 -4.75
N ARG A 166 1.77 -12.07 -5.27
CA ARG A 166 2.48 -11.52 -6.44
C ARG A 166 1.67 -11.48 -7.74
N ASN A 167 0.57 -12.21 -7.80
CA ASN A 167 -0.24 -12.33 -9.02
C ASN A 167 -1.29 -11.23 -9.12
N TYR A 168 -1.49 -10.41 -8.09
CA TYR A 168 -2.46 -9.31 -8.12
C TYR A 168 -1.85 -8.00 -8.60
N ASP A 169 -2.69 -7.16 -9.19
CA ASP A 169 -2.31 -5.86 -9.75
C ASP A 169 -2.21 -4.77 -8.66
N TRP A 170 -1.20 -4.90 -7.80
CA TRP A 170 -0.93 -3.92 -6.73
C TRP A 170 -0.46 -2.58 -7.29
N GLY A 171 0.31 -2.59 -8.38
CA GLY A 171 0.71 -1.36 -9.08
C GLY A 171 -0.50 -0.62 -9.64
N GLY A 172 -1.46 -1.35 -10.23
CA GLY A 172 -2.66 -0.76 -10.82
C GLY A 172 -3.57 -0.18 -9.76
N MET A 173 -3.67 -0.85 -8.60
CA MET A 173 -4.32 -0.30 -7.41
C MET A 173 -3.68 1.03 -6.99
N ALA A 174 -2.36 1.06 -6.80
CA ALA A 174 -1.64 2.28 -6.41
C ALA A 174 -1.79 3.41 -7.44
N TYR A 175 -1.72 3.08 -8.73
CA TYR A 175 -1.91 4.04 -9.82
C TYR A 175 -3.32 4.59 -9.84
N ALA A 176 -4.34 3.74 -9.74
CA ALA A 176 -5.74 4.16 -9.69
C ALA A 176 -6.00 5.08 -8.49
N THR A 177 -5.41 4.76 -7.33
CA THR A 177 -5.46 5.61 -6.15
C THR A 177 -4.81 6.97 -6.38
N LEU A 178 -3.62 7.03 -6.99
CA LEU A 178 -2.98 8.29 -7.36
C LEU A 178 -3.91 9.12 -8.25
N MET A 179 -4.42 8.52 -9.34
CA MET A 179 -5.31 9.21 -10.28
C MET A 179 -6.58 9.70 -9.59
N HIS A 180 -7.18 8.90 -8.70
CA HIS A 180 -8.36 9.30 -7.93
C HIS A 180 -8.10 10.55 -7.10
N PHE A 181 -6.97 10.63 -6.38
CA PHE A 181 -6.64 11.82 -5.60
C PHE A 181 -6.33 13.03 -6.47
N MET A 182 -5.79 12.83 -7.67
CA MET A 182 -5.49 13.94 -8.59
C MET A 182 -6.71 14.49 -9.31
N MET A 183 -7.76 13.70 -9.52
CA MET A 183 -9.00 14.13 -10.17
C MET A 183 -10.01 14.82 -9.23
N VAL A 184 -9.78 14.80 -7.92
CA VAL A 184 -10.71 15.31 -6.90
C VAL A 184 -10.23 16.64 -6.28
N VAL A 185 -9.15 17.22 -6.82
CA VAL A 185 -8.58 18.53 -6.44
C VAL A 185 -9.07 19.59 -7.41
#